data_AF-A0A831ZZ02-F1
#
_entry.id   AF-A0A831ZZ02-F1
#
_cell.length_a   1.000
_cell.length_b   1.000
_cell.length_c   1.000
_cell.angle_alpha   90.00
_cell.angle_beta   90.00
_cell.angle_gamma   90.00
#
_symmetry.space_group_name_H-M   'P 1'
#
loop_
_entity.id
_entity.type
_entity.pdbx_description
1 polymer ?
#
loop_
_entity_poly.entity_id
_entity_poly.type
_entity_poly.pdbx_seq_one_letter_code
_entity_poly.pdbx_strand_id
1 'polypeptide(L)'
;MNGLRKALEAFVTVLLETLWSKRRILEVYVNTAQMGPRIFGVGAAARIFFGTTPDRLTKRQAALLAAVLPNPHRFSAAKPSPYVKKRAAWILRQMELLGGASALKSLWHARKAHPFQRTAMAFSCVPANASVLEPPLRVLFPGHCGGPSVPQGAVPIGLSRPHPLPRSGPSPEDGA
;
A
#
# COMPACT_ATOMS: atom_id res chain seq x y z
N MET A 1 -31.55 -2.34 -21.86
CA MET A 1 -30.42 -2.38 -20.90
C MET A 1 -30.11 -0.96 -20.46
N ASN A 2 -30.33 -0.63 -19.20
CA ASN A 2 -30.44 0.78 -18.77
C ASN A 2 -29.07 1.38 -18.51
N GLY A 3 -28.52 2.08 -19.50
CA GLY A 3 -27.19 2.72 -19.47
C GLY A 3 -27.00 3.70 -18.31
N LEU A 4 -28.07 4.30 -17.79
CA LEU A 4 -28.02 5.21 -16.63
C LEU A 4 -27.47 4.53 -15.36
N ARG A 5 -27.87 3.29 -15.08
CA ARG A 5 -27.37 2.51 -13.93
C ARG A 5 -25.85 2.31 -14.04
N LYS A 6 -25.37 2.03 -15.25
CA LYS A 6 -23.95 1.77 -15.53
C LYS A 6 -23.12 3.06 -15.50
N ALA A 7 -23.68 4.17 -15.98
CA ALA A 7 -23.06 5.49 -15.92
C ALA A 7 -22.90 5.97 -14.47
N LEU A 8 -23.92 5.77 -13.63
CA LEU A 8 -23.86 6.10 -12.21
C LEU A 8 -22.82 5.25 -11.47
N GLU A 9 -22.78 3.94 -11.72
CA GLU A 9 -21.74 3.04 -11.19
C GLU A 9 -20.32 3.52 -11.57
N ALA A 10 -20.12 3.92 -12.83
CA ALA A 10 -18.83 4.40 -13.32
C ALA A 10 -18.43 5.71 -12.63
N PHE A 11 -19.36 6.68 -12.52
CA PHE A 11 -19.10 7.96 -11.85
C PHE A 11 -18.73 7.77 -10.38
N VAL A 12 -19.49 6.96 -9.64
CA VAL A 12 -19.22 6.67 -8.22
C VAL A 12 -17.87 5.96 -8.05
N THR A 13 -17.52 5.06 -8.97
CA THR A 13 -16.22 4.36 -8.94
C THR A 13 -15.06 5.35 -9.12
N VAL A 14 -15.14 6.23 -10.14
CA VAL A 14 -14.10 7.25 -10.38
C VAL A 14 -13.99 8.20 -9.19
N LEU A 15 -15.13 8.62 -8.61
CA LEU A 15 -15.16 9.49 -7.44
C LEU A 15 -14.52 8.84 -6.20
N LEU A 16 -14.78 7.55 -5.96
CA LEU A 16 -14.14 6.81 -4.87
C LEU A 16 -12.63 6.65 -5.09
N GLU A 17 -12.20 6.41 -6.32
CA GLU A 17 -10.77 6.29 -6.65
C GLU A 17 -10.01 7.62 -6.58
N THR A 18 -10.69 8.75 -6.80
CA THR A 18 -10.08 10.07 -6.66
C THR A 18 -10.01 10.50 -5.20
N LEU A 19 -11.08 10.28 -4.43
CA LEU A 19 -11.16 10.73 -3.04
C LEU A 19 -10.40 9.82 -2.06
N TRP A 20 -10.37 8.51 -2.28
CA TRP A 20 -9.80 7.55 -1.33
C TRP A 20 -8.63 6.76 -1.91
N SER A 21 -7.51 6.75 -1.19
CA SER A 21 -6.39 5.89 -1.57
C SER A 21 -6.76 4.40 -1.41
N LYS A 22 -6.27 3.54 -2.31
CA LYS A 22 -6.49 2.06 -2.22
C LYS A 22 -6.08 1.50 -0.85
N ARG A 23 -5.07 2.10 -0.20
CA ARG A 23 -4.65 1.75 1.17
C ARG A 23 -5.75 2.06 2.20
N ARG A 24 -6.36 3.24 2.13
CA ARG A 24 -7.41 3.64 3.08
C ARG A 24 -8.66 2.76 2.95
N ILE A 25 -9.04 2.41 1.72
CA ILE A 25 -10.15 1.49 1.45
C ILE A 25 -9.88 0.14 2.11
N LEU A 26 -8.69 -0.43 1.91
CA LEU A 26 -8.31 -1.71 2.50
C LEU A 26 -8.24 -1.65 4.04
N GLU A 27 -7.73 -0.56 4.61
CA GLU A 27 -7.68 -0.35 6.06
C GLU A 27 -9.08 -0.33 6.67
N VAL A 28 -10.00 0.42 6.08
CA VAL A 28 -11.38 0.48 6.55
C VAL A 28 -12.04 -0.89 6.41
N TYR A 29 -11.87 -1.55 5.26
CA TYR A 29 -12.40 -2.90 5.03
C TYR A 29 -11.89 -3.91 6.07
N VAL A 30 -10.58 -3.98 6.31
CA VAL A 30 -10.01 -4.98 7.23
C VAL A 30 -10.36 -4.70 8.69
N ASN A 31 -10.71 -3.44 9.01
CA ASN A 31 -11.18 -3.04 10.33
C ASN A 31 -12.68 -3.30 10.55
N THR A 32 -13.48 -3.37 9.49
CA THR A 32 -14.93 -3.64 9.59
C THR A 32 -15.30 -5.09 9.22
N ALA A 33 -14.42 -5.82 8.53
CA ALA A 33 -14.68 -7.19 8.11
C ALA A 33 -14.91 -8.13 9.30
N GLN A 34 -15.89 -9.01 9.17
CA GLN A 34 -16.14 -10.06 10.15
C GLN A 34 -15.08 -11.16 10.01
N MET A 35 -14.41 -11.46 11.11
CA MET A 35 -13.31 -12.45 11.17
C MET A 35 -13.72 -13.73 11.91
N GLY A 36 -14.90 -13.73 12.52
CA GLY A 36 -15.47 -14.85 13.26
C GLY A 36 -16.82 -14.47 13.86
N PRO A 37 -17.49 -15.41 14.56
CA PRO A 37 -18.76 -15.14 15.23
C PRO A 37 -18.62 -13.95 16.21
N ARG A 38 -19.30 -12.83 15.90
CA ARG A 38 -19.28 -11.60 16.71
C ARG A 38 -17.90 -10.93 16.84
N ILE A 39 -16.96 -11.23 15.95
CA ILE A 39 -15.61 -10.64 15.95
C ILE A 39 -15.45 -9.83 14.66
N PHE A 40 -15.29 -8.52 14.81
CA PHE A 40 -15.17 -7.58 13.70
C PHE A 40 -13.83 -6.86 13.75
N GLY A 41 -13.17 -6.80 12.62
CA GLY A 41 -11.90 -6.12 12.43
C GLY A 41 -10.67 -6.93 12.80
N VAL A 42 -9.56 -6.62 12.12
CA VAL A 42 -8.25 -7.23 12.37
C VAL A 42 -7.74 -6.98 13.79
N GLY A 43 -8.07 -5.84 14.39
CA GLY A 43 -7.67 -5.48 15.76
C GLY A 43 -8.31 -6.34 16.84
N ALA A 44 -9.61 -6.65 16.70
CA ALA A 44 -10.28 -7.56 17.62
C ALA A 44 -9.81 -8.99 17.37
N ALA A 45 -9.70 -9.41 16.11
CA ALA A 45 -9.27 -10.74 15.74
C ALA A 45 -7.84 -11.06 16.20
N ALA A 46 -6.89 -10.13 16.06
CA ALA A 46 -5.51 -10.33 16.53
C ALA A 46 -5.43 -10.59 18.04
N ARG A 47 -6.22 -9.84 18.82
CA ARG A 47 -6.29 -9.99 20.28
C ARG A 47 -6.98 -11.29 20.68
N ILE A 48 -8.14 -11.57 20.10
CA ILE A 48 -8.97 -12.72 20.51
C ILE A 48 -8.37 -14.05 20.04
N PHE A 49 -7.82 -14.12 18.82
CA PHE A 49 -7.31 -15.38 18.27
C PHE A 49 -5.84 -15.66 18.58
N PHE A 50 -5.03 -14.62 18.76
CA PHE A 50 -3.58 -14.77 18.89
C PHE A 50 -2.98 -14.04 20.09
N GLY A 51 -3.77 -13.32 20.88
CA GLY A 51 -3.27 -12.57 22.05
C GLY A 51 -2.30 -11.45 21.69
N THR A 52 -2.40 -10.88 20.48
CA THR A 52 -1.43 -9.91 19.97
C THR A 52 -2.10 -8.69 19.35
N THR A 53 -1.30 -7.73 18.93
CA THR A 53 -1.75 -6.54 18.19
C THR A 53 -1.52 -6.72 16.68
N PRO A 54 -2.28 -6.03 15.81
CA PRO A 54 -2.17 -6.19 14.36
C PRO A 54 -0.76 -5.97 13.78
N ASP A 55 0.01 -5.06 14.39
CA ASP A 55 1.39 -4.74 14.01
C ASP A 55 2.38 -5.87 14.32
N ARG A 56 2.04 -6.78 15.25
CA ARG A 56 2.86 -7.92 15.68
C ARG A 56 2.41 -9.25 15.10
N LEU A 57 1.45 -9.25 14.18
CA LEU A 57 1.01 -10.47 13.52
C LEU A 57 2.14 -11.06 12.67
N THR A 58 2.40 -12.34 12.85
CA THR A 58 3.28 -13.09 11.94
C THR A 58 2.63 -13.22 10.56
N LYS A 59 3.44 -13.39 9.51
CA LYS A 59 2.92 -13.63 8.13
C LYS A 59 1.90 -14.77 8.10
N ARG A 60 2.15 -15.84 8.87
CA ARG A 60 1.27 -17.00 8.97
C ARG A 60 -0.06 -16.66 9.63
N GLN A 61 -0.06 -15.89 10.72
CA GLN A 61 -1.29 -15.44 11.39
C GLN A 61 -2.11 -14.50 10.49
N ALA A 62 -1.44 -13.59 9.78
CA ALA A 62 -2.09 -12.73 8.79
C ALA A 62 -2.73 -13.55 7.66
N ALA A 63 -2.02 -14.58 7.16
CA ALA A 63 -2.55 -15.49 6.15
C ALA A 63 -3.74 -16.32 6.64
N LEU A 64 -3.75 -16.73 7.92
CA LEU A 64 -4.90 -17.42 8.53
C LEU A 64 -6.12 -16.50 8.62
N LEU A 65 -5.95 -15.24 9.03
CA LEU A 65 -7.05 -14.27 9.05
C LEU A 65 -7.60 -14.04 7.63
N ALA A 66 -6.72 -13.87 6.65
CA ALA A 66 -7.12 -13.71 5.25
C ALA A 66 -7.85 -14.94 4.70
N ALA A 67 -7.46 -16.16 5.12
CA ALA A 67 -8.10 -17.40 4.70
C ALA A 67 -9.52 -17.59 5.25
N VAL A 68 -9.88 -16.91 6.33
CA VAL A 68 -11.20 -17.03 7.00
C VAL A 68 -12.24 -16.08 6.40
N LEU A 69 -11.80 -14.94 5.83
CA LEU A 69 -12.67 -13.93 5.23
C LEU A 69 -13.74 -14.43 4.24
N PRO A 70 -13.50 -15.45 3.40
CA PRO A 70 -14.52 -15.95 2.48
C PRO A 70 -15.78 -16.48 3.18
N ASN A 71 -15.63 -17.05 4.39
CA ASN A 71 -16.76 -17.53 5.18
C ASN A 71 -16.38 -17.52 6.69
N PRO A 72 -16.53 -16.38 7.36
CA PRO A 72 -16.12 -16.22 8.76
C PRO A 72 -17.01 -16.95 9.77
N HIS A 73 -18.20 -17.42 9.35
CA HIS A 73 -19.06 -18.23 10.20
C HIS A 73 -18.59 -19.69 10.30
N ARG A 74 -18.06 -20.24 9.20
CA ARG A 74 -17.59 -21.64 9.15
C ARG A 74 -16.11 -21.79 9.43
N PHE A 75 -15.30 -20.79 9.12
CA PHE A 75 -13.85 -20.86 9.28
C PHE A 75 -13.42 -20.11 10.54
N SER A 76 -12.42 -20.67 11.24
CA SER A 76 -11.85 -20.07 12.45
C SER A 76 -10.34 -19.95 12.30
N ALA A 77 -9.80 -18.75 12.59
CA ALA A 77 -8.35 -18.55 12.62
C ALA A 77 -7.72 -19.06 13.93
N ALA A 78 -8.48 -19.09 15.03
CA ALA A 78 -8.05 -19.65 16.31
C ALA A 78 -7.98 -21.19 16.27
N LYS A 79 -8.95 -21.84 15.62
CA LYS A 79 -9.00 -23.30 15.44
C LYS A 79 -9.06 -23.65 13.95
N PRO A 80 -7.94 -23.50 13.22
CA PRO A 80 -7.95 -23.65 11.77
C PRO A 80 -8.14 -25.11 11.36
N SER A 81 -9.18 -25.36 10.56
CA SER A 81 -9.41 -26.66 9.93
C SER A 81 -8.31 -27.00 8.90
N PRO A 82 -8.18 -28.26 8.46
CA PRO A 82 -7.22 -28.64 7.41
C PRO A 82 -7.35 -27.78 6.14
N TYR A 83 -8.58 -27.43 5.75
CA TYR A 83 -8.86 -26.54 4.63
C TYR A 83 -8.27 -25.14 4.85
N VAL A 84 -8.52 -24.52 6.00
CA VAL A 84 -8.02 -23.18 6.33
C VAL A 84 -6.49 -23.18 6.36
N LYS A 85 -5.86 -24.22 6.93
CA LYS A 85 -4.41 -24.38 6.92
C LYS A 85 -3.84 -24.45 5.50
N LYS A 86 -4.46 -25.25 4.62
CA LYS A 86 -4.07 -25.35 3.20
C LYS A 86 -4.22 -24.02 2.48
N ARG A 87 -5.33 -23.31 2.72
CA ARG A 87 -5.58 -22.00 2.11
C ARG A 87 -4.58 -20.94 2.59
N ALA A 88 -4.27 -20.90 3.88
CA ALA A 88 -3.26 -20.01 4.42
C ALA A 88 -1.86 -20.30 3.86
N ALA A 89 -1.49 -21.57 3.71
CA ALA A 89 -0.23 -21.95 3.06
C ALA A 89 -0.16 -21.49 1.60
N TRP A 90 -1.28 -21.63 0.86
CA TRP A 90 -1.37 -21.11 -0.50
C TRP A 90 -1.20 -19.58 -0.54
N ILE A 91 -1.85 -18.84 0.37
CA ILE A 91 -1.71 -17.39 0.48
C ILE A 91 -0.25 -17.01 0.76
N LEU A 92 0.43 -17.69 1.69
CA LEU A 92 1.85 -17.44 1.99
C LEU A 92 2.73 -17.62 0.76
N ARG A 93 2.51 -18.69 -0.01
CA ARG A 93 3.24 -18.92 -1.26
C ARG A 93 2.98 -17.80 -2.27
N GLN A 94 1.75 -17.31 -2.40
CA GLN A 94 1.45 -16.15 -3.26
C GLN A 94 2.16 -14.89 -2.79
N MET A 95 2.21 -14.64 -1.49
CA MET A 95 2.95 -13.49 -0.94
C MET A 95 4.43 -13.54 -1.28
N GLU A 96 5.04 -14.73 -1.27
CA GLU A 96 6.44 -14.93 -1.65
C GLU A 96 6.68 -14.70 -3.15
N LEU A 97 5.80 -15.23 -4.01
CA LEU A 97 5.88 -15.03 -5.46
C LEU A 97 5.75 -13.55 -5.86
N LEU A 98 5.03 -12.75 -5.07
CA LEU A 98 4.92 -11.30 -5.25
C LEU A 98 6.13 -10.51 -4.70
N GLY A 99 7.21 -11.19 -4.32
CA GLY A 99 8.43 -10.57 -3.77
C GLY A 99 8.41 -10.32 -2.26
N GLY A 100 7.37 -10.81 -1.56
CA GLY A 100 7.30 -10.80 -0.10
C GLY A 100 7.28 -9.42 0.55
N ALA A 101 7.72 -9.35 1.80
CA ALA A 101 7.68 -8.13 2.60
C ALA A 101 8.74 -7.10 2.17
N SER A 102 9.85 -7.52 1.58
CA SER A 102 10.91 -6.64 1.08
C SER A 102 10.43 -5.85 -0.14
N ALA A 103 9.79 -6.51 -1.10
CA ALA A 103 9.18 -5.85 -2.25
C ALA A 103 8.10 -4.84 -1.83
N LEU A 104 7.27 -5.19 -0.85
CA LEU A 104 6.28 -4.25 -0.30
C LEU A 104 6.94 -3.02 0.35
N LYS A 105 8.05 -3.21 1.08
CA LYS A 105 8.80 -2.09 1.68
C LYS A 105 9.38 -1.17 0.59
N SER A 106 10.03 -1.71 -0.43
CA SER A 106 10.58 -0.89 -1.52
C SER A 106 9.49 -0.12 -2.26
N LEU A 107 8.36 -0.77 -2.59
CA LEU A 107 7.20 -0.13 -3.20
C LEU A 107 6.59 0.96 -2.30
N TRP A 108 6.61 0.77 -0.98
CA TRP A 108 6.11 1.78 -0.05
C TRP A 108 7.05 2.98 0.04
N HIS A 109 8.36 2.76 0.11
CA HIS A 109 9.35 3.84 0.12
C HIS A 109 9.33 4.64 -1.18
N ALA A 110 9.30 3.95 -2.33
CA ALA A 110 9.18 4.58 -3.64
C ALA A 110 7.92 5.44 -3.77
N ARG A 111 6.77 4.95 -3.25
CA ARG A 111 5.52 5.71 -3.24
C ARG A 111 5.55 6.89 -2.27
N LYS A 112 6.21 6.75 -1.12
CA LYS A 112 6.38 7.84 -0.16
C LYS A 112 7.27 8.97 -0.68
N ALA A 113 8.23 8.66 -1.56
CA ALA A 113 9.09 9.66 -2.20
C ALA A 113 8.32 10.55 -3.20
N HIS A 114 7.17 10.08 -3.71
CA HIS A 114 6.25 10.86 -4.52
C HIS A 114 4.86 10.92 -3.86
N PRO A 115 4.71 11.66 -2.76
CA PRO A 115 3.37 12.02 -2.33
C PRO A 115 2.86 12.96 -3.42
N PHE A 116 1.83 12.57 -4.16
CA PHE A 116 1.06 13.51 -4.98
C PHE A 116 1.69 13.95 -6.33
N GLN A 117 1.98 13.02 -7.25
CA GLN A 117 1.76 13.34 -8.68
C GLN A 117 0.34 12.91 -9.09
N ARG A 118 -0.62 13.62 -8.51
CA ARG A 118 -1.96 13.83 -9.09
C ARG A 118 -2.11 15.32 -9.40
N THR A 119 -1.11 15.91 -10.04
CA THR A 119 -1.31 17.19 -10.72
C THR A 119 -2.19 16.89 -11.93
N ALA A 120 -3.42 17.39 -11.89
CA ALA A 120 -4.23 17.76 -13.04
C ALA A 120 -3.62 17.40 -14.41
N MET A 121 -3.82 16.17 -14.86
CA MET A 121 -3.76 15.87 -16.30
C MET A 121 -5.20 15.94 -16.79
N ALA A 122 -5.50 17.08 -17.41
CA ALA A 122 -6.65 17.39 -18.25
C ALA A 122 -8.02 17.71 -17.59
N PHE A 123 -8.08 18.71 -16.70
CA PHE A 123 -9.28 19.58 -16.58
C PHE A 123 -8.96 21.08 -16.73
N SER A 124 -7.77 21.43 -17.22
CA SER A 124 -7.42 22.81 -17.56
C SER A 124 -6.86 22.88 -18.98
N CYS A 125 -7.67 22.50 -19.95
CA CYS A 125 -7.73 23.16 -21.24
C CYS A 125 -9.09 22.80 -21.88
N VAL A 126 -10.15 23.48 -21.43
CA VAL A 126 -11.22 23.79 -22.38
C VAL A 126 -10.66 24.95 -23.19
N PRO A 127 -10.41 24.80 -24.50
CA PRO A 127 -9.94 25.92 -25.31
C PRO A 127 -11.02 27.00 -25.30
N ALA A 128 -10.77 28.09 -24.59
CA ALA A 128 -11.58 29.29 -24.63
C ALA A 128 -11.23 30.10 -25.89
N ASN A 129 -11.56 29.56 -27.07
CA ASN A 129 -11.81 30.29 -28.32
C ASN A 129 -12.10 29.31 -29.46
N ALA A 130 -13.29 28.74 -29.47
CA ALA A 130 -13.92 28.39 -30.73
C ALA A 130 -14.25 29.69 -31.49
N SER A 131 -13.24 30.29 -32.14
CA SER A 131 -13.41 31.31 -33.16
C SER A 131 -12.69 30.84 -34.41
N VAL A 132 -13.49 30.24 -35.29
CA VAL A 132 -13.21 30.08 -36.70
C VAL A 132 -12.91 31.48 -37.27
N LEU A 133 -11.70 31.71 -37.79
CA LEU A 133 -11.40 32.34 -39.11
C LEU A 133 -9.89 32.69 -39.23
N GLU A 134 -9.26 32.11 -40.25
CA GLU A 134 -8.17 32.60 -41.12
C GLU A 134 -6.79 33.09 -40.58
N PRO A 135 -5.66 32.67 -41.21
CA PRO A 135 -4.33 33.31 -41.15
C PRO A 135 -4.21 34.40 -42.26
N PRO A 136 -3.05 35.02 -42.61
CA PRO A 136 -1.68 34.96 -42.08
C PRO A 136 -1.01 36.36 -41.84
N LEU A 137 -0.05 36.45 -40.92
CA LEU A 137 1.32 37.04 -41.10
C LEU A 137 2.03 37.24 -39.74
N ARG A 138 3.29 36.76 -39.67
CA ARG A 138 4.52 37.41 -39.13
C ARG A 138 4.33 38.35 -37.91
N VAL A 139 5.06 38.27 -36.78
CA VAL A 139 6.52 38.32 -36.60
C VAL A 139 6.86 38.06 -35.10
N LEU A 140 7.93 37.29 -34.86
CA LEU A 140 8.95 37.37 -33.78
C LEU A 140 8.54 37.68 -32.32
N PHE A 141 8.76 36.71 -31.43
CA PHE A 141 9.07 36.95 -30.01
C PHE A 141 10.43 36.34 -29.65
N PRO A 142 11.32 37.07 -28.96
CA PRO A 142 12.56 36.53 -28.41
C PRO A 142 12.30 35.93 -27.02
N GLY A 143 13.05 34.89 -26.64
CA GLY A 143 13.01 34.43 -25.24
C GLY A 143 13.50 33.02 -24.99
N HIS A 144 14.83 32.85 -25.05
CA HIS A 144 15.66 31.96 -24.21
C HIS A 144 14.96 30.80 -23.48
N CYS A 145 15.26 29.57 -23.94
CA CYS A 145 15.04 28.35 -23.18
C CYS A 145 16.07 28.24 -22.04
N GLY A 146 15.71 28.68 -20.84
CA GLY A 146 16.44 28.34 -19.61
C GLY A 146 15.92 27.03 -19.04
N GLY A 147 16.63 25.93 -19.28
CA GLY A 147 16.42 24.68 -18.54
C GLY A 147 16.90 24.81 -17.09
N PRO A 148 16.36 24.01 -16.14
CA PRO A 148 16.80 24.05 -14.76
C PRO A 148 18.22 23.47 -14.62
N SER A 149 19.16 24.32 -14.22
CA SER A 149 20.49 23.92 -13.76
C SER A 149 20.36 23.18 -12.42
N VAL A 150 20.84 21.93 -12.39
CA VAL A 150 20.99 21.13 -11.18
C VAL A 150 22.16 21.72 -10.36
N PRO A 151 21.97 22.16 -9.10
CA PRO A 151 23.11 22.52 -8.27
C PRO A 151 23.83 21.24 -7.82
N GLN A 152 25.01 21.00 -8.38
CA GLN A 152 26.00 20.09 -7.81
C GLN A 152 26.68 20.80 -6.65
N GLY A 153 26.49 20.33 -5.43
CA GLY A 153 27.24 20.84 -4.28
C GLY A 153 26.48 20.87 -2.97
N ALA A 154 26.14 19.70 -2.43
CA ALA A 154 25.90 19.55 -1.00
C ALA A 154 26.29 18.13 -0.58
N VAL A 155 27.53 17.99 -0.12
CA VAL A 155 27.99 16.85 0.67
C VAL A 155 27.59 17.11 2.12
N PRO A 156 26.68 16.34 2.74
CA PRO A 156 26.51 16.41 4.18
C PRO A 156 27.60 15.57 4.87
N ILE A 157 28.32 16.27 5.74
CA ILE A 157 29.37 15.81 6.63
C ILE A 157 28.74 14.89 7.68
N GLY A 158 29.34 13.70 7.86
CA GLY A 158 29.43 12.94 9.11
C GLY A 158 28.17 12.67 9.95
N LEU A 159 27.68 11.44 9.88
CA LEU A 159 27.18 10.74 11.07
C LEU A 159 27.64 9.28 11.02
N SER A 160 28.36 8.93 12.07
CA SER A 160 29.20 7.75 12.25
C SER A 160 28.42 6.44 12.11
N ARG A 161 29.04 5.46 11.45
CA ARG A 161 28.57 4.07 11.41
C ARG A 161 28.45 3.53 12.84
N PRO A 162 27.41 2.74 13.18
CA PRO A 162 27.43 2.00 14.43
C PRO A 162 28.51 0.91 14.38
N HIS A 163 29.40 0.94 15.38
CA HIS A 163 30.40 -0.08 15.64
C HIS A 163 29.70 -1.40 16.01
N PRO A 164 30.04 -2.56 15.43
CA PRO A 164 29.53 -3.83 15.92
C PRO A 164 30.12 -4.11 17.30
N LEU A 165 29.26 -4.37 18.30
CA LEU A 165 29.67 -4.81 19.63
C LEU A 165 30.30 -6.22 19.53
N PRO A 166 31.36 -6.49 20.29
CA PRO A 166 31.98 -7.82 20.32
C PRO A 166 31.03 -8.84 20.94
N ARG A 167 31.00 -10.04 20.36
CA ARG A 167 30.31 -11.22 20.90
C ARG A 167 30.99 -11.60 22.23
N SER A 168 30.25 -11.61 23.32
CA SER A 168 30.66 -12.32 24.54
C SER A 168 30.72 -13.83 24.21
N GLY A 169 31.92 -14.39 24.23
CA GLY A 169 32.13 -15.83 24.17
C GLY A 169 31.58 -16.55 25.42
N PRO A 170 31.53 -17.89 25.40
CA PRO A 170 31.08 -18.67 26.55
C PRO A 170 32.10 -18.59 27.71
N SER A 171 31.62 -18.31 28.92
CA SER A 171 32.43 -18.42 30.15
C SER A 171 32.79 -19.88 30.42
N PRO A 172 34.06 -20.18 30.74
CA PRO A 172 34.50 -21.47 31.23
C PRO A 172 34.57 -21.44 32.76
N GLU A 173 33.80 -22.29 33.43
CA GLU A 173 34.13 -22.73 34.78
C GLU A 173 33.54 -24.12 35.05
N ASP A 174 34.43 -25.10 34.92
CA ASP A 174 34.36 -26.42 35.52
C ASP A 174 34.46 -26.31 37.06
N GLY A 175 33.75 -27.21 37.75
CA GLY A 175 34.31 -27.99 38.85
C GLY A 175 34.51 -27.34 40.22
N ALA A 176 33.57 -27.64 41.14
CA ALA A 176 33.83 -28.15 42.49
C ALA A 176 32.58 -28.86 43.03
#